data_AF-A0A851GIW5-F1
#
_entry.id   AF-A0A851GIW5-F1
#
_cell.length_a   1.000
_cell.length_b   1.000
_cell.length_c   1.000
_cell.angle_alpha   90.00
_cell.angle_beta   90.00
_cell.angle_gamma   90.00
#
_symmetry.space_group_name_H-M   'P 1'
#
loop_
_entity.id
_entity.type
_entity.pdbx_description
1 polymer ?
#
loop_
_entity_poly.entity_id
_entity_poly.type
_entity_poly.pdbx_seq_one_letter_code
_entity_poly.pdbx_strand_id
1 'polypeptide(L)'
;MRIPVPIAILSCVIATGSVWYFGSRDADFTTPPSAEENQEAKEQWKKENAPAPAASITSTDTQVKKQAPKAPKLVKPKRVKPPKPKRLPTGDLGVSPQLSEYGILANEGAPSMVQLAQELESQQAWQHALLAWERVLDTTKASPEEASMAHKAITRLKPKQPAWNPDPLGDITITLHAGATIKNKQALESALKQTADSIAQASGYILKVTFQTSIGKGTPPDTPRVPIAIWFTRSDGKRQGETPPLSFMAAPDDVETLTKQCKLGVYNLLRAHLAETTAFSPLPEADPDTPAELRLNSHITRFMWREFANSLNSN
;
A
#
# COMPACT_ATOMS: atom_id res chain seq x y z
N MET A 1 33.90 -31.62 -20.37
CA MET A 1 33.39 -30.91 -21.56
C MET A 1 32.53 -29.73 -21.09
N ARG A 2 32.84 -28.50 -21.53
CA ARG A 2 32.00 -27.32 -21.23
C ARG A 2 31.03 -27.13 -22.39
N ILE A 3 29.73 -27.12 -22.10
CA ILE A 3 28.71 -26.83 -23.11
C ILE A 3 28.81 -25.33 -23.43
N PRO A 4 28.96 -24.93 -24.70
CA PRO A 4 28.95 -23.53 -25.08
C PRO A 4 27.67 -22.84 -24.60
N VAL A 5 27.83 -21.72 -23.89
CA VAL A 5 26.74 -20.90 -23.33
C VAL A 5 25.56 -20.66 -24.31
N PRO A 6 25.78 -20.33 -25.60
CA PRO A 6 24.65 -20.14 -26.53
C PRO A 6 23.81 -21.42 -26.75
N ILE A 7 24.44 -22.60 -26.71
CA ILE A 7 23.73 -23.89 -26.84
C ILE A 7 22.89 -24.14 -25.59
N ALA A 8 23.41 -23.82 -24.41
CA ALA A 8 22.67 -23.94 -23.16
C ALA A 8 21.43 -23.02 -23.14
N ILE A 9 21.58 -21.76 -23.54
CA ILE A 9 20.47 -20.80 -23.62
C ILE A 9 19.40 -21.29 -24.61
N LEU A 10 19.82 -21.72 -25.81
CA LEU A 10 18.88 -22.21 -26.82
C LEU A 10 18.12 -23.46 -26.33
N SER A 11 18.80 -24.37 -25.65
CA SER A 11 18.18 -25.57 -25.09
C SER A 11 17.17 -25.24 -23.97
N CYS A 12 17.45 -24.26 -23.13
CA CYS A 12 16.50 -23.81 -22.10
C CYS A 12 15.24 -23.19 -22.71
N VAL A 13 15.39 -22.37 -23.77
CA VAL A 13 14.26 -21.75 -24.46
C VAL A 13 13.40 -22.80 -25.15
N ILE A 14 14.02 -23.76 -25.83
CA ILE A 14 13.29 -24.86 -26.50
C ILE A 14 12.58 -25.73 -25.46
N ALA A 15 13.23 -26.09 -24.36
CA ALA A 15 12.62 -26.91 -23.31
C ALA A 15 11.41 -26.19 -22.70
N THR A 16 11.57 -24.92 -22.33
CA THR A 16 10.47 -24.13 -21.73
C THR A 16 9.32 -23.93 -22.71
N GLY A 17 9.64 -23.57 -23.96
CA GLY A 17 8.64 -23.39 -25.01
C GLY A 17 7.89 -24.69 -25.34
N SER A 18 8.57 -25.83 -25.32
CA SER A 18 7.94 -27.14 -25.56
C SER A 18 7.00 -27.52 -24.42
N VAL A 19 7.45 -27.36 -23.16
CA VAL A 19 6.60 -27.63 -21.98
C VAL A 19 5.37 -26.73 -21.98
N TRP A 20 5.54 -25.44 -22.28
CA TRP A 20 4.42 -24.51 -22.36
C TRP A 20 3.46 -24.89 -23.49
N TYR A 21 3.97 -25.12 -24.70
CA TYR A 21 3.15 -25.47 -25.86
C TYR A 21 2.35 -26.76 -25.64
N PHE A 22 2.99 -27.84 -25.20
CA PHE A 22 2.29 -29.10 -24.94
C PHE A 22 1.36 -29.01 -23.73
N GLY A 23 1.68 -28.19 -22.73
CA GLY A 23 0.83 -27.98 -21.56
C GLY A 23 -0.40 -27.09 -21.83
N SER A 24 -0.32 -26.20 -22.82
CA SER A 24 -1.37 -25.21 -23.08
C SER A 24 -2.16 -25.44 -24.37
N ARG A 25 -1.72 -26.31 -25.29
CA ARG A 25 -2.38 -26.46 -26.60
C ARG A 25 -3.84 -26.93 -26.51
N ASP A 26 -4.15 -27.71 -25.48
CA ASP A 26 -5.47 -28.33 -25.28
C ASP A 26 -6.28 -27.55 -24.21
N ALA A 27 -5.74 -26.44 -23.70
CA ALA A 27 -6.39 -25.59 -22.70
C ALA A 27 -7.14 -24.44 -23.40
N ASP A 28 -8.44 -24.32 -23.12
CA ASP A 28 -9.24 -23.17 -23.55
C ASP A 28 -9.10 -22.04 -22.52
N PHE A 29 -8.46 -20.94 -22.92
CA PHE A 29 -8.27 -19.74 -22.08
C PHE A 29 -9.30 -18.65 -22.37
N THR A 30 -10.23 -18.89 -23.29
CA THR A 30 -11.15 -17.88 -23.82
C THR A 30 -12.59 -18.11 -23.42
N THR A 31 -12.96 -19.32 -23.02
CA THR A 31 -14.29 -19.60 -22.47
C THR A 31 -14.26 -19.66 -20.94
N PRO A 32 -15.22 -19.00 -20.25
CA PRO A 32 -15.34 -19.12 -18.80
C PRO A 32 -15.81 -20.55 -18.46
N PRO A 33 -15.20 -21.22 -17.47
CA PRO A 33 -15.51 -22.61 -17.15
C PRO A 33 -16.95 -22.78 -16.68
N SER A 34 -17.57 -23.88 -17.09
CA SER A 34 -18.93 -24.25 -16.72
C SER A 34 -19.08 -24.38 -15.20
N ALA A 35 -20.28 -24.09 -14.68
CA ALA A 35 -20.57 -24.24 -13.24
C ALA A 35 -20.38 -25.68 -12.75
N GLU A 36 -20.48 -26.67 -13.64
CA GLU A 36 -20.31 -28.10 -13.35
C GLU A 36 -18.82 -28.48 -13.25
N GLU A 37 -17.98 -28.02 -14.17
CA GLU A 37 -16.52 -28.26 -14.16
C GLU A 37 -15.84 -27.65 -12.92
N ASN A 38 -16.32 -26.50 -12.48
CA ASN A 38 -15.87 -25.87 -11.23
C ASN A 38 -16.23 -26.68 -9.97
N GLN A 39 -17.32 -27.45 -10.01
CA GLN A 39 -17.69 -28.33 -8.90
C GLN A 39 -16.82 -29.59 -8.90
N GLU A 40 -16.59 -30.19 -10.07
CA GLU A 40 -15.70 -31.35 -10.20
C GLU A 40 -14.27 -31.04 -9.78
N ALA A 41 -13.71 -29.88 -10.20
CA ALA A 41 -12.39 -29.43 -9.78
C ALA A 41 -12.30 -29.21 -8.26
N LYS A 42 -13.37 -28.68 -7.63
CA LYS A 42 -13.45 -28.53 -6.18
C LYS A 42 -13.53 -29.88 -5.46
N GLU A 43 -14.20 -30.87 -6.03
CA GLU A 43 -14.30 -32.21 -5.47
C GLU A 43 -12.98 -32.99 -5.61
N GLN A 44 -12.30 -32.86 -6.74
CA GLN A 44 -10.95 -33.41 -6.93
C GLN A 44 -9.95 -32.79 -5.97
N TRP A 45 -9.92 -31.46 -5.84
CA TRP A 45 -9.04 -30.78 -4.89
C TRP A 45 -9.30 -31.21 -3.45
N LYS A 46 -10.57 -31.41 -3.06
CA LYS A 46 -10.94 -31.92 -1.72
C LYS A 46 -10.50 -33.37 -1.49
N LYS A 47 -10.49 -34.21 -2.53
CA LYS A 47 -10.01 -35.60 -2.43
C LYS A 47 -8.49 -35.65 -2.28
N GLU A 48 -7.77 -34.79 -3.00
CA GLU A 48 -6.30 -34.73 -2.94
C GLU A 48 -5.77 -34.04 -1.68
N ASN A 49 -6.52 -33.08 -1.14
CA ASN A 49 -6.13 -32.29 0.04
C ASN A 49 -6.96 -32.62 1.28
N ALA A 50 -7.54 -33.83 1.35
CA ALA A 50 -8.25 -34.28 2.54
C ALA A 50 -7.26 -34.38 3.72
N PRO A 51 -7.50 -33.69 4.84
CA PRO A 51 -6.61 -33.77 6.01
C PRO A 51 -6.60 -35.20 6.55
N ALA A 52 -5.42 -35.68 6.95
CA ALA A 52 -5.23 -37.00 7.54
C ALA A 52 -6.18 -37.21 8.74
N PRO A 53 -6.75 -38.42 8.93
CA PRO A 53 -7.68 -38.68 10.01
C PRO A 53 -6.98 -38.49 11.36
N ALA A 54 -7.54 -37.58 12.17
CA ALA A 54 -7.08 -37.35 13.53
C ALA A 54 -7.18 -38.65 14.35
N ALA A 55 -6.12 -38.95 15.10
CA ALA A 55 -6.03 -40.10 15.98
C ALA A 55 -7.27 -40.20 16.89
N SER A 56 -7.93 -41.35 16.82
CA SER A 56 -9.12 -41.71 17.58
C SER A 56 -8.82 -41.77 19.08
N ILE A 57 -9.53 -40.95 19.86
CA ILE A 57 -9.61 -41.11 21.30
C ILE A 57 -10.59 -42.25 21.57
N THR A 58 -10.05 -43.32 22.15
CA THR A 58 -10.74 -44.52 22.61
C THR A 58 -11.80 -44.17 23.66
N SER A 59 -13.05 -44.53 23.40
CA SER A 59 -14.06 -44.78 24.43
C SER A 59 -14.83 -46.04 24.06
N THR A 60 -14.69 -47.03 24.92
CA THR A 60 -15.23 -48.38 24.81
C THR A 60 -16.73 -48.41 25.11
N ASP A 61 -17.40 -49.27 24.34
CA ASP A 61 -18.45 -50.21 24.74
C ASP A 61 -19.94 -49.92 24.48
N THR A 62 -20.58 -51.00 24.02
CA THR A 62 -22.00 -51.37 24.05
C THR A 62 -22.88 -51.21 22.79
N GLN A 63 -22.85 -52.27 21.98
CA GLN A 63 -23.94 -53.02 21.33
C GLN A 63 -25.13 -52.32 20.63
N VAL A 64 -25.11 -52.46 19.30
CA VAL A 64 -26.17 -52.91 18.35
C VAL A 64 -27.65 -52.67 18.70
N LYS A 65 -28.32 -51.80 17.91
CA LYS A 65 -29.63 -52.12 17.31
C LYS A 65 -29.85 -51.33 16.00
N LYS A 66 -29.99 -52.05 14.88
CA LYS A 66 -30.40 -51.53 13.57
C LYS A 66 -31.79 -50.89 13.67
N GLN A 67 -31.91 -49.60 13.33
CA GLN A 67 -33.17 -48.97 12.92
C GLN A 67 -32.93 -48.08 11.69
N ALA A 68 -33.87 -48.15 10.75
CA ALA A 68 -33.84 -47.53 9.43
C ALA A 68 -33.75 -45.98 9.50
N PRO A 69 -33.22 -45.32 8.44
CA PRO A 69 -32.86 -43.90 8.51
C PRO A 69 -34.11 -43.03 8.57
N LYS A 70 -34.28 -42.28 9.67
CA LYS A 70 -35.13 -41.08 9.67
C LYS A 70 -34.38 -39.99 8.90
N ALA A 71 -35.07 -39.37 7.95
CA ALA A 71 -34.55 -38.28 7.13
C ALA A 71 -33.77 -37.25 7.97
N PRO A 72 -32.55 -36.84 7.56
CA PRO A 72 -31.80 -35.83 8.29
C PRO A 72 -32.59 -34.53 8.28
N LYS A 73 -32.96 -34.03 9.46
CA LYS A 73 -33.33 -32.62 9.59
C LYS A 73 -32.11 -31.82 9.13
N LEU A 74 -32.31 -30.96 8.13
CA LEU A 74 -31.35 -29.95 7.69
C LEU A 74 -30.94 -29.11 8.92
N VAL A 75 -29.84 -29.51 9.56
CA VAL A 75 -29.15 -28.66 10.53
C VAL A 75 -28.56 -27.54 9.70
N LYS A 76 -29.20 -26.36 9.72
CA LYS A 76 -28.60 -25.13 9.19
C LYS A 76 -27.16 -25.08 9.72
N PRO A 77 -26.14 -24.96 8.87
CA PRO A 77 -24.77 -24.87 9.35
C PRO A 77 -24.74 -23.74 10.37
N LYS A 78 -24.32 -24.04 11.61
CA LYS A 78 -24.09 -23.03 12.63
C LYS A 78 -23.14 -22.02 11.97
N ARG A 79 -23.65 -20.82 11.71
CA ARG A 79 -22.85 -19.68 11.27
C ARG A 79 -21.82 -19.48 12.36
N VAL A 80 -20.61 -20.00 12.16
CA VAL A 80 -19.49 -19.77 13.06
C VAL A 80 -19.32 -18.27 13.07
N LYS A 81 -19.68 -17.63 14.19
CA LYS A 81 -19.43 -16.20 14.35
C LYS A 81 -17.93 -16.03 14.15
N PRO A 82 -17.48 -15.10 13.29
CA PRO A 82 -16.06 -14.85 13.15
C PRO A 82 -15.44 -14.66 14.54
N PRO A 83 -14.26 -15.24 14.81
CA PRO A 83 -13.62 -15.13 16.11
C PRO A 83 -13.54 -13.65 16.48
N LYS A 84 -13.93 -13.32 17.72
CA LYS A 84 -13.84 -11.93 18.20
C LYS A 84 -12.38 -11.48 18.06
N PRO A 85 -12.12 -10.26 17.58
CA PRO A 85 -10.76 -9.76 17.48
C PRO A 85 -10.12 -9.77 18.87
N LYS A 86 -8.83 -10.07 18.91
CA LYS A 86 -8.05 -10.14 20.14
C LYS A 86 -7.84 -8.72 20.65
N ARG A 87 -8.06 -8.49 21.95
CA ARG A 87 -7.74 -7.19 22.57
C ARG A 87 -6.23 -7.02 22.58
N LEU A 88 -5.75 -6.00 21.88
CA LEU A 88 -4.33 -5.68 21.79
C LEU A 88 -3.87 -4.83 22.99
N PRO A 89 -2.58 -4.90 23.36
CA PRO A 89 -2.04 -4.06 24.41
C PRO A 89 -2.01 -2.59 23.98
N THR A 90 -2.40 -1.69 24.88
CA THR A 90 -2.37 -0.24 24.66
C THR A 90 -0.99 0.37 24.86
N GLY A 91 -0.11 -0.31 25.62
CA GLY A 91 1.20 0.23 26.03
C GLY A 91 1.07 1.25 27.17
N ASP A 92 2.15 1.99 27.42
CA ASP A 92 2.18 3.10 28.37
C ASP A 92 1.70 4.39 27.68
N LEU A 93 0.57 4.92 28.15
CA LEU A 93 -0.06 6.13 27.61
C LEU A 93 0.48 7.42 28.24
N GLY A 94 1.30 7.31 29.29
CA GLY A 94 1.96 8.45 29.93
C GLY A 94 3.18 8.97 29.15
N VAL A 95 3.63 8.22 28.14
CA VAL A 95 4.81 8.55 27.32
C VAL A 95 4.37 8.80 25.88
N SER A 96 4.95 9.83 25.24
CA SER A 96 4.71 10.06 23.82
C SER A 96 5.19 8.87 22.99
N PRO A 97 4.34 8.30 22.11
CA PRO A 97 4.71 7.10 21.38
C PRO A 97 5.75 7.38 20.31
N GLN A 98 6.54 6.37 19.95
CA GLN A 98 7.41 6.44 18.78
C GLN A 98 6.62 6.22 17.49
N LEU A 99 7.13 6.68 16.34
CA LEU A 99 6.41 6.52 15.07
C LEU A 99 6.18 5.04 14.72
N SER A 100 7.11 4.15 15.10
CA SER A 100 7.03 2.71 14.91
C SER A 100 6.13 1.97 15.90
N GLU A 101 5.52 2.68 16.86
CA GLU A 101 4.67 2.07 17.88
C GLU A 101 3.52 1.29 17.23
N TYR A 102 3.13 0.19 17.88
CA TYR A 102 2.11 -0.78 17.40
C TYR A 102 2.46 -1.54 16.11
N GLY A 103 3.57 -1.23 15.42
CA GLY A 103 3.99 -1.94 14.21
C GLY A 103 4.24 -3.45 14.44
N ILE A 104 4.71 -3.83 15.63
CA ILE A 104 4.92 -5.24 16.01
C ILE A 104 3.62 -6.05 16.10
N LEU A 105 2.47 -5.37 16.19
CA LEU A 105 1.15 -5.99 16.31
C LEU A 105 0.48 -6.21 14.94
N ALA A 106 1.17 -5.90 13.84
CA ALA A 106 0.67 -6.04 12.48
C ALA A 106 0.07 -7.42 12.17
N ASN A 107 0.68 -8.48 12.71
CA ASN A 107 0.26 -9.87 12.50
C ASN A 107 -1.07 -10.22 13.16
N GLU A 108 -1.58 -9.39 14.07
CA GLU A 108 -2.88 -9.57 14.72
C GLU A 108 -4.06 -9.11 13.82
N GLY A 109 -3.74 -8.47 12.69
CA GLY A 109 -4.68 -8.12 11.63
C GLY A 109 -5.39 -6.77 11.82
N ALA A 110 -5.96 -6.29 10.71
CA ALA A 110 -6.69 -5.01 10.66
C ALA A 110 -7.85 -4.90 11.67
N PRO A 111 -8.71 -5.93 11.88
CA PRO A 111 -9.81 -5.81 12.83
C PRO A 111 -9.35 -5.55 14.27
N SER A 112 -8.27 -6.22 14.69
CA SER A 112 -7.69 -6.06 16.04
C SER A 112 -7.05 -4.67 16.19
N MET A 113 -6.40 -4.17 15.15
CA MET A 113 -5.80 -2.83 15.11
C MET A 113 -6.87 -1.72 15.15
N VAL A 114 -7.99 -1.90 14.44
CA VAL A 114 -9.14 -0.99 14.49
C VAL A 114 -9.71 -0.91 15.90
N GLN A 115 -9.87 -2.05 16.59
CA GLN A 115 -10.33 -2.06 17.98
C GLN A 115 -9.36 -1.35 18.92
N LEU A 116 -8.05 -1.57 18.75
CA LEU A 116 -7.04 -0.86 19.51
C LEU A 116 -7.15 0.66 19.30
N ALA A 117 -7.29 1.11 18.05
CA ALA A 117 -7.41 2.52 17.73
C ALA A 117 -8.65 3.16 18.37
N GLN A 118 -9.80 2.47 18.32
CA GLN A 118 -11.04 2.91 18.96
C GLN A 118 -10.94 2.96 20.49
N GLU A 119 -10.30 1.97 21.11
CA GLU A 119 -10.03 1.93 22.54
C GLU A 119 -9.18 3.14 22.96
N LEU A 120 -8.09 3.40 22.24
CA LEU A 120 -7.19 4.54 22.51
C LEU A 120 -7.91 5.89 22.35
N GLU A 121 -8.81 6.03 21.38
CA GLU A 121 -9.66 7.22 21.27
C GLU A 121 -10.60 7.39 22.47
N SER A 122 -11.21 6.29 22.95
CA SER A 122 -12.10 6.33 24.11
C SER A 122 -11.38 6.75 25.39
N GLN A 123 -10.09 6.43 25.49
CA GLN A 123 -9.19 6.83 26.58
C GLN A 123 -8.57 8.21 26.35
N GLN A 124 -8.96 8.92 25.28
CA GLN A 124 -8.44 10.24 24.90
C GLN A 124 -6.92 10.26 24.61
N ALA A 125 -6.33 9.10 24.33
CA ALA A 125 -4.92 8.95 23.97
C ALA A 125 -4.72 9.24 22.47
N TRP A 126 -4.97 10.50 22.06
CA TRP A 126 -5.09 10.87 20.65
C TRP A 126 -3.87 10.52 19.79
N GLN A 127 -2.66 10.75 20.30
CA GLN A 127 -1.42 10.44 19.57
C GLN A 127 -1.29 8.93 19.29
N HIS A 128 -1.53 8.11 20.31
CA HIS A 128 -1.54 6.65 20.18
C HIS A 128 -2.66 6.19 19.23
N ALA A 129 -3.86 6.76 19.37
CA ALA A 129 -4.99 6.43 18.50
C ALA A 129 -4.70 6.73 17.03
N LEU A 130 -4.11 7.89 16.73
CA LEU A 130 -3.74 8.26 15.36
C LEU A 130 -2.71 7.28 14.78
N LEU A 131 -1.69 6.89 15.56
CA LEU A 131 -0.73 5.87 15.11
C LEU A 131 -1.40 4.52 14.87
N ALA A 132 -2.28 4.07 15.75
CA ALA A 132 -3.00 2.81 15.57
C ALA A 132 -3.86 2.84 14.28
N TRP A 133 -4.52 3.97 13.98
CA TRP A 133 -5.23 4.14 12.70
C TRP A 133 -4.30 4.15 11.49
N GLU A 134 -3.12 4.77 11.59
CA GLU A 134 -2.10 4.68 10.54
C GLU A 134 -1.61 3.23 10.36
N ARG A 135 -1.44 2.46 11.45
CA ARG A 135 -1.05 1.04 11.38
C ARG A 135 -2.04 0.18 10.61
N VAL A 136 -3.34 0.49 10.69
CA VAL A 136 -4.37 -0.18 9.88
C VAL A 136 -4.03 -0.07 8.39
N LEU A 137 -3.54 1.09 7.94
CA LEU A 137 -3.27 1.35 6.53
C LEU A 137 -1.91 0.82 6.06
N ASP A 138 -0.86 0.92 6.86
CA ASP A 138 0.49 0.59 6.39
C ASP A 138 0.96 -0.83 6.71
N THR A 139 0.74 -1.31 7.94
CA THR A 139 1.28 -2.59 8.40
C THR A 139 0.29 -3.75 8.35
N THR A 140 -1.02 -3.48 8.27
CA THR A 140 -2.03 -4.54 8.19
C THR A 140 -2.63 -4.65 6.80
N LYS A 141 -3.22 -5.80 6.47
CA LYS A 141 -4.00 -6.02 5.23
C LYS A 141 -5.46 -5.64 5.45
N ALA A 142 -5.74 -4.34 5.51
CA ALA A 142 -7.09 -3.82 5.72
C ALA A 142 -8.02 -4.08 4.53
N SER A 143 -9.26 -4.43 4.84
CA SER A 143 -10.38 -4.43 3.89
C SER A 143 -10.77 -2.99 3.51
N PRO A 144 -11.53 -2.79 2.41
CA PRO A 144 -11.98 -1.44 2.01
C PRO A 144 -12.78 -0.71 3.10
N GLU A 145 -13.56 -1.44 3.89
CA GLU A 145 -14.33 -0.86 5.02
C GLU A 145 -13.41 -0.39 6.14
N GLU A 146 -12.40 -1.19 6.51
CA GLU A 146 -11.41 -0.84 7.54
C GLU A 146 -10.53 0.32 7.10
N ALA A 147 -10.09 0.33 5.85
CA ALA A 147 -9.35 1.44 5.27
C ALA A 147 -10.18 2.72 5.28
N SER A 148 -11.48 2.65 4.90
CA SER A 148 -12.38 3.79 4.96
C SER A 148 -12.55 4.34 6.39
N MET A 149 -12.67 3.46 7.39
CA MET A 149 -12.69 3.86 8.80
C MET A 149 -11.40 4.57 9.21
N ALA A 150 -10.24 4.02 8.85
CA ALA A 150 -8.94 4.61 9.15
C ALA A 150 -8.76 5.97 8.48
N HIS A 151 -9.08 6.12 7.18
CA HIS A 151 -9.00 7.41 6.48
C HIS A 151 -9.88 8.48 7.15
N LYS A 152 -11.11 8.13 7.54
CA LYS A 152 -12.01 9.05 8.25
C LYS A 152 -11.45 9.46 9.62
N ALA A 153 -10.92 8.51 10.37
CA ALA A 153 -10.33 8.77 11.68
C ALA A 153 -9.07 9.65 11.56
N ILE A 154 -8.15 9.33 10.65
CA ILE A 154 -6.93 10.11 10.40
C ILE A 154 -7.28 11.55 9.99
N THR A 155 -8.22 11.73 9.06
CA THR A 155 -8.66 13.05 8.61
C THR A 155 -9.23 13.89 9.76
N ARG A 156 -9.91 13.26 10.72
CA ARG A 156 -10.48 13.92 11.91
C ARG A 156 -9.45 14.22 12.99
N LEU A 157 -8.50 13.31 13.23
CA LEU A 157 -7.55 13.36 14.34
C LEU A 157 -6.30 14.17 14.03
N LYS A 158 -5.72 13.98 12.83
CA LYS A 158 -4.41 14.54 12.45
C LYS A 158 -4.33 16.06 12.57
N PRO A 159 -5.33 16.87 12.14
CA PRO A 159 -5.25 18.33 12.27
C PRO A 159 -5.34 18.84 13.72
N LYS A 160 -5.76 17.99 14.66
CA LYS A 160 -5.93 18.36 16.08
C LYS A 160 -4.70 18.06 16.93
N GLN A 161 -3.68 17.46 16.33
CA GLN A 161 -2.46 17.07 17.03
C GLN A 161 -1.33 18.04 16.72
N PRO A 162 -0.39 18.23 17.65
CA PRO A 162 0.84 18.92 17.34
C PRO A 162 1.59 18.19 16.22
N ALA A 163 2.50 18.90 15.56
CA ALA A 163 3.46 18.28 14.66
C ALA A 163 4.14 17.10 15.36
N TRP A 164 4.29 15.99 14.65
CA TRP A 164 4.78 14.74 15.23
C TRP A 164 6.27 14.83 15.58
N ASN A 165 7.02 15.66 14.85
CA ASN A 165 8.47 15.73 14.91
C ASN A 165 9.00 15.99 16.35
N PRO A 166 9.44 14.93 17.06
CA PRO A 166 9.94 15.07 18.42
C PRO A 166 11.42 15.51 18.45
N ASP A 167 12.11 15.46 17.30
CA ASP A 167 13.51 15.89 17.13
C ASP A 167 13.72 16.59 15.77
N PRO A 168 13.58 17.93 15.71
CA PRO A 168 13.78 18.71 14.49
C PRO A 168 15.19 18.64 13.89
N LEU A 169 16.18 18.13 14.63
CA LEU A 169 17.54 17.92 14.12
C LEU A 169 17.66 16.60 13.33
N GLY A 170 16.66 15.71 13.46
CA GLY A 170 16.56 14.42 12.78
C GLY A 170 15.78 14.45 11.46
N ASP A 171 15.45 15.63 10.92
CA ASP A 171 14.66 15.77 9.69
C ASP A 171 15.31 15.05 8.50
N ILE A 172 14.56 14.13 7.89
CA ILE A 172 15.03 13.44 6.70
C ILE A 172 14.81 14.40 5.52
N THR A 173 15.91 14.89 4.96
CA THR A 173 15.84 15.84 3.83
C THR A 173 15.75 15.09 2.50
N ILE A 174 14.76 15.46 1.68
CA ILE A 174 14.58 14.97 0.30
C ILE A 174 14.33 16.15 -0.65
N THR A 175 14.66 15.97 -1.93
CA THR A 175 14.43 17.01 -2.95
C THR A 175 13.39 16.55 -3.97
N LEU A 176 12.33 17.35 -4.14
CA LEU A 176 11.36 17.22 -5.24
C LEU A 176 11.85 18.01 -6.46
N HIS A 177 12.12 17.32 -7.55
CA HIS A 177 12.53 17.94 -8.80
C HIS A 177 11.36 18.08 -9.76
N ALA A 178 11.42 19.10 -10.61
CA ALA A 178 10.62 19.17 -11.81
C ALA A 178 11.43 19.57 -13.04
N GLY A 179 11.28 18.82 -14.12
CA GLY A 179 11.81 19.10 -15.44
C GLY A 179 10.70 19.57 -16.37
N ALA A 180 10.90 20.70 -17.04
CA ALA A 180 9.92 21.24 -17.99
C ALA A 180 10.58 22.09 -19.08
N THR A 181 9.91 22.23 -20.21
CA THR A 181 10.35 23.06 -21.33
C THR A 181 9.47 24.30 -21.43
N ILE A 182 9.65 25.25 -20.51
CA ILE A 182 8.77 26.42 -20.32
C ILE A 182 9.54 27.73 -20.38
N LYS A 183 8.86 28.81 -20.77
CA LYS A 183 9.47 30.16 -20.80
C LYS A 183 9.56 30.79 -19.42
N ASN A 184 8.51 30.64 -18.62
CA ASN A 184 8.44 31.18 -17.26
C ASN A 184 8.34 30.02 -16.25
N LYS A 185 9.27 29.97 -15.30
CA LYS A 185 9.32 28.93 -14.27
C LYS A 185 8.58 29.31 -12.98
N GLN A 186 8.15 30.56 -12.82
CA GLN A 186 7.63 31.09 -11.55
C GLN A 186 6.37 30.34 -11.08
N ALA A 187 5.46 30.02 -12.00
CA ALA A 187 4.26 29.27 -11.68
C ALA A 187 4.59 27.84 -11.23
N LEU A 188 5.51 27.17 -11.93
CA LEU A 188 6.01 25.84 -11.55
C LEU A 188 6.74 25.85 -10.19
N GLU A 189 7.61 26.83 -9.94
CA GLU A 189 8.30 26.97 -8.65
C GLU A 189 7.31 27.21 -7.51
N SER A 190 6.27 28.01 -7.74
CA SER A 190 5.19 28.25 -6.77
C SER A 190 4.41 26.97 -6.48
N ALA A 191 4.08 26.18 -7.51
CA ALA A 191 3.38 24.92 -7.36
C ALA A 191 4.23 23.86 -6.63
N LEU A 192 5.53 23.79 -6.92
CA LEU A 192 6.46 22.89 -6.24
C LEU A 192 6.63 23.26 -4.77
N LYS A 193 6.73 24.55 -4.46
CA LYS A 193 6.78 25.03 -3.08
C LYS A 193 5.54 24.61 -2.30
N GLN A 194 4.34 24.87 -2.84
CA GLN A 194 3.09 24.46 -2.21
C GLN A 194 2.99 22.93 -2.05
N THR A 195 3.52 22.18 -3.03
CA THR A 195 3.55 20.71 -2.95
C THR A 195 4.52 20.23 -1.88
N ALA A 196 5.72 20.82 -1.79
CA ALA A 196 6.70 20.53 -0.76
C ALA A 196 6.17 20.83 0.65
N ASP A 197 5.50 21.98 0.83
CA ASP A 197 4.86 22.36 2.09
C ASP A 197 3.76 21.35 2.49
N SER A 198 2.91 20.93 1.53
CA SER A 198 1.91 19.88 1.75
C SER A 198 2.54 18.53 2.14
N ILE A 199 3.67 18.14 1.53
CA ILE A 199 4.37 16.90 1.91
C ILE A 199 4.94 17.01 3.33
N ALA A 200 5.59 18.14 3.66
CA ALA A 200 6.13 18.37 4.99
C ALA A 200 5.03 18.26 6.06
N GLN A 201 3.91 18.95 5.85
CA GLN A 201 2.75 18.87 6.75
C GLN A 201 2.15 17.46 6.80
N ALA A 202 1.95 16.80 5.66
CA ALA A 202 1.41 15.46 5.58
C ALA A 202 2.30 14.42 6.27
N SER A 203 3.62 14.60 6.24
CA SER A 203 4.58 13.75 6.95
C SER A 203 4.61 14.01 8.47
N GLY A 204 3.84 14.98 8.99
CA GLY A 204 3.94 15.41 10.39
C GLY A 204 5.24 16.13 10.70
N TYR A 205 5.85 16.76 9.69
CA TYR A 205 7.15 17.43 9.71
C TYR A 205 8.34 16.52 10.02
N ILE A 206 8.23 15.22 9.69
CA ILE A 206 9.37 14.28 9.74
C ILE A 206 10.29 14.51 8.52
N LEU A 207 9.71 14.99 7.41
CA LEU A 207 10.43 15.27 6.18
C LEU A 207 10.67 16.77 6.03
N LYS A 208 11.91 17.11 5.67
CA LYS A 208 12.26 18.41 5.11
C LYS A 208 12.32 18.29 3.60
N VAL A 209 11.36 18.91 2.91
CA VAL A 209 11.25 18.82 1.45
C VAL A 209 11.78 20.10 0.80
N THR A 210 12.89 19.98 0.08
CA THR A 210 13.39 21.03 -0.81
C THR A 210 12.88 20.79 -2.23
N PHE A 211 12.91 21.81 -3.09
CA PHE A 211 12.54 21.65 -4.49
C PHE A 211 13.57 22.25 -5.44
N GLN A 212 13.67 21.68 -6.65
CA GLN A 212 14.55 22.16 -7.72
C GLN A 212 13.85 22.07 -9.07
N THR A 213 14.15 23.03 -9.96
CA THR A 213 13.61 23.08 -11.32
C THR A 213 14.71 22.94 -12.36
N SER A 214 14.46 22.13 -13.38
CA SER A 214 15.33 21.93 -14.55
C SER A 214 14.58 22.38 -15.80
N ILE A 215 14.89 23.59 -16.29
CA ILE A 215 14.13 24.22 -17.38
C ILE A 215 14.90 24.12 -18.71
N GLY A 216 14.30 23.44 -19.68
CA GLY A 216 14.79 23.35 -21.05
C GLY A 216 14.47 24.58 -21.90
N LYS A 217 14.93 24.61 -23.17
CA LYS A 217 14.65 25.71 -24.11
C LYS A 217 13.15 25.83 -24.37
N GLY A 218 12.51 26.87 -23.84
CA GLY A 218 11.05 27.02 -23.78
C GLY A 218 10.29 26.77 -25.09
N THR A 219 9.08 26.22 -24.96
CA THR A 219 8.14 26.02 -26.07
C THR A 219 7.59 27.33 -26.63
N PRO A 220 7.03 27.32 -27.86
CA PRO A 220 6.31 28.47 -28.43
C PRO A 220 5.24 29.01 -27.46
N PRO A 221 4.99 30.34 -27.46
CA PRO A 221 4.11 30.99 -26.49
C PRO A 221 2.68 30.45 -26.47
N ASP A 222 2.21 29.87 -27.58
CA ASP A 222 0.84 29.34 -27.72
C ASP A 222 0.70 27.85 -27.38
N THR A 223 1.67 27.26 -26.66
CA THR A 223 1.58 25.84 -26.29
C THR A 223 0.68 25.71 -25.04
N PRO A 224 -0.57 25.24 -25.16
CA PRO A 224 -1.54 25.30 -24.07
C PRO A 224 -1.19 24.34 -22.92
N ARG A 225 -0.48 23.25 -23.22
CA ARG A 225 -0.02 22.26 -22.25
C ARG A 225 1.38 21.80 -22.59
N VAL A 226 2.24 21.77 -21.59
CA VAL A 226 3.63 21.33 -21.71
C VAL A 226 3.85 20.04 -20.91
N PRO A 227 4.77 19.17 -21.36
CA PRO A 227 5.20 18.04 -20.56
C PRO A 227 6.02 18.54 -19.36
N ILE A 228 5.65 18.06 -18.18
CA ILE A 228 6.37 18.28 -16.91
C ILE A 228 6.67 16.91 -16.33
N ALA A 229 7.94 16.67 -16.00
CA ALA A 229 8.38 15.47 -15.30
C ALA A 229 8.71 15.83 -13.85
N ILE A 230 8.28 15.03 -12.88
CA ILE A 230 8.67 15.17 -11.48
C ILE A 230 9.33 13.89 -10.96
N TRP A 231 10.26 14.04 -10.03
CA TRP A 231 10.94 12.92 -9.36
C TRP A 231 11.50 13.37 -8.01
N PHE A 232 11.81 12.41 -7.15
CA PHE A 232 12.52 12.65 -5.90
C PHE A 232 13.97 12.21 -6.00
N THR A 233 14.84 12.92 -5.30
CA THR A 233 16.21 12.49 -5.00
C THR A 233 16.51 12.68 -3.52
N ARG A 234 17.58 12.04 -3.06
CA ARG A 234 18.22 12.43 -1.80
C ARG A 234 18.74 13.87 -1.82
N SER A 235 19.00 14.41 -0.63
CA SER A 235 19.35 15.83 -0.41
C SER A 235 20.70 16.27 -0.98
N ASP A 236 21.66 15.37 -1.21
CA ASP A 236 22.98 15.72 -1.74
C ASP A 236 23.02 15.88 -3.27
N GLY A 237 21.88 15.69 -3.94
CA GLY A 237 21.74 15.87 -5.39
C GLY A 237 22.50 14.84 -6.25
N LYS A 238 23.09 13.81 -5.64
CA LYS A 238 23.69 12.70 -6.40
C LYS A 238 22.58 11.77 -6.91
N ARG A 239 22.78 11.20 -8.09
CA ARG A 239 21.82 10.28 -8.76
C ARG A 239 21.68 8.90 -8.09
N GLN A 240 22.43 8.64 -7.02
CA GLN A 240 22.21 7.45 -6.19
C GLN A 240 21.03 7.74 -5.27
N GLY A 241 19.95 6.96 -5.38
CA GLY A 241 18.71 7.19 -4.63
C GLY A 241 17.77 8.22 -5.28
N GLU A 242 17.27 7.90 -6.48
CA GLU A 242 16.23 8.67 -7.18
C GLU A 242 15.03 7.81 -7.55
N THR A 243 13.83 8.41 -7.56
CA THR A 243 12.65 7.75 -8.12
C THR A 243 12.65 7.91 -9.65
N PRO A 244 12.13 6.95 -10.42
CA PRO A 244 11.87 7.15 -11.84
C PRO A 244 11.01 8.40 -12.09
N PRO A 245 11.31 9.22 -13.11
CA PRO A 245 10.54 10.42 -13.38
C PRO A 245 9.13 10.11 -13.86
N LEU A 246 8.15 10.78 -13.25
CA LEU A 246 6.74 10.70 -13.64
C LEU A 246 6.35 11.95 -14.43
N SER A 247 5.87 11.75 -15.65
CA SER A 247 5.52 12.84 -16.57
C SER A 247 4.03 13.06 -16.68
N PHE A 248 3.60 14.32 -16.76
CA PHE A 248 2.22 14.72 -17.02
C PHE A 248 2.17 15.99 -17.87
N MET A 249 1.02 16.24 -18.51
CA MET A 249 0.77 17.44 -19.29
C MET A 249 0.05 18.49 -18.44
N ALA A 250 0.55 19.71 -18.36
CA ALA A 250 -0.09 20.79 -17.60
C ALA A 250 0.02 22.14 -18.29
N ALA A 251 -0.91 23.05 -17.98
CA ALA A 251 -0.80 24.44 -18.37
C ALA A 251 0.34 25.09 -17.55
N PRO A 252 1.37 25.67 -18.19
CA PRO A 252 2.58 26.11 -17.50
C PRO A 252 2.38 27.34 -16.59
N ASP A 253 1.32 28.11 -16.82
CA ASP A 253 1.06 29.37 -16.11
C ASP A 253 -0.05 29.25 -15.04
N ASP A 254 -0.71 28.10 -14.94
CA ASP A 254 -1.78 27.85 -13.97
C ASP A 254 -1.23 27.13 -12.72
N VAL A 255 -0.95 27.91 -11.67
CA VAL A 255 -0.40 27.42 -10.41
C VAL A 255 -1.32 26.40 -9.74
N GLU A 256 -2.64 26.58 -9.77
CA GLU A 256 -3.57 25.69 -9.07
C GLU A 256 -3.58 24.31 -9.72
N THR A 257 -3.72 24.28 -11.05
CA THR A 257 -3.66 23.04 -11.81
C THR A 257 -2.29 22.37 -11.66
N LEU A 258 -1.20 23.13 -11.70
CA LEU A 258 0.15 22.61 -11.48
C LEU A 258 0.31 21.99 -10.09
N THR A 259 -0.14 22.67 -9.03
CA THR A 259 -0.09 22.14 -7.67
C THR A 259 -0.88 20.84 -7.55
N LYS A 260 -2.10 20.79 -8.11
CA LYS A 260 -2.93 19.57 -8.10
C LYS A 260 -2.25 18.40 -8.80
N GLN A 261 -1.66 18.64 -9.98
CA GLN A 261 -0.95 17.62 -10.75
C GLN A 261 0.35 17.17 -10.06
N CYS A 262 1.11 18.10 -9.47
CA CYS A 262 2.30 17.77 -8.70
C CYS A 262 1.96 16.87 -7.50
N LYS A 263 0.92 17.22 -6.72
CA LYS A 263 0.47 16.40 -5.58
C LYS A 263 0.00 15.01 -6.01
N LEU A 264 -0.73 14.91 -7.12
CA LEU A 264 -1.16 13.63 -7.68
C LEU A 264 0.03 12.79 -8.16
N GLY A 265 0.98 13.43 -8.85
CA GLY A 265 2.21 12.77 -9.30
C GLY A 265 3.07 12.29 -8.14
N VAL A 266 3.19 13.07 -7.07
CA VAL A 266 3.87 12.68 -5.83
C VAL A 266 3.22 11.44 -5.20
N TYR A 267 1.89 11.42 -5.12
CA TYR A 267 1.17 10.24 -4.63
C TYR A 267 1.49 8.99 -5.46
N ASN A 268 1.48 9.12 -6.79
CA ASN A 268 1.77 8.00 -7.69
C ASN A 268 3.23 7.54 -7.61
N LEU A 269 4.19 8.47 -7.45
CA LEU A 269 5.60 8.14 -7.20
C LEU A 269 5.76 7.34 -5.91
N LEU A 270 5.15 7.80 -4.82
CA LEU A 270 5.20 7.08 -3.54
C LEU A 270 4.53 5.71 -3.63
N ARG A 271 3.38 5.62 -4.29
CA ARG A 271 2.67 4.35 -4.50
C ARG A 271 3.54 3.34 -5.23
N ALA A 272 4.16 3.73 -6.35
CA ALA A 272 5.04 2.84 -7.10
C ALA A 272 6.26 2.43 -6.25
N HIS A 273 6.93 3.42 -5.65
CA HIS A 273 8.15 3.19 -4.88
C HIS A 273 7.94 2.30 -3.64
N LEU A 274 6.90 2.56 -2.85
CA LEU A 274 6.59 1.79 -1.65
C LEU A 274 6.17 0.36 -1.98
N ALA A 275 5.47 0.14 -3.10
CA ALA A 275 5.11 -1.20 -3.56
C ALA A 275 6.34 -2.04 -3.95
N GLU A 276 7.40 -1.40 -4.42
CA GLU A 276 8.66 -2.06 -4.81
C GLU A 276 9.61 -2.28 -3.62
N THR A 277 9.64 -1.35 -2.67
CA THR A 277 10.69 -1.29 -1.63
C THR A 277 10.24 -1.75 -0.25
N THR A 278 8.94 -1.96 -0.03
CA THR A 278 8.39 -2.29 1.29
C THR A 278 7.40 -3.44 1.23
N ALA A 279 7.10 -4.02 2.39
CA ALA A 279 6.03 -5.01 2.57
C ALA A 279 4.69 -4.39 2.98
N PHE A 280 4.52 -3.07 2.79
CA PHE A 280 3.29 -2.38 3.14
C PHE A 280 2.11 -2.83 2.29
N SER A 281 0.90 -2.61 2.82
CA SER A 281 -0.29 -2.70 1.99
C SER A 281 -0.19 -1.71 0.82
N PRO A 282 -0.49 -2.16 -0.40
CA PRO A 282 -0.35 -1.31 -1.58
C PRO A 282 -1.31 -0.14 -1.48
N LEU A 283 -0.80 1.06 -1.76
CA LEU A 283 -1.64 2.26 -1.84
C LEU A 283 -2.66 2.11 -2.98
N PRO A 284 -3.93 2.51 -2.76
CA PRO A 284 -4.96 2.41 -3.79
C PRO A 284 -4.63 3.30 -4.99
N GLU A 285 -5.17 2.93 -6.15
CA GLU A 285 -5.08 3.80 -7.32
C GLU A 285 -5.76 5.15 -7.06
N ALA A 286 -5.25 6.19 -7.71
CA ALA A 286 -5.84 7.50 -7.60
C ALA A 286 -7.16 7.57 -8.37
N ASP A 287 -8.26 7.64 -7.64
CA ASP A 287 -9.60 7.87 -8.18
C ASP A 287 -9.82 9.36 -8.59
N PRO A 288 -10.65 9.69 -9.58
CA PRO A 288 -10.86 11.09 -9.94
C PRO A 288 -11.54 11.92 -8.84
N ASP A 289 -12.31 11.28 -7.97
CA ASP A 289 -13.24 11.93 -7.04
C ASP A 289 -12.56 12.39 -5.73
N THR A 290 -11.47 11.74 -5.33
CA THR A 290 -10.72 12.10 -4.13
C THR A 290 -9.74 13.24 -4.42
N PRO A 291 -9.76 14.33 -3.63
CA PRO A 291 -8.81 15.42 -3.79
C PRO A 291 -7.36 14.98 -3.58
N ALA A 292 -6.42 15.51 -4.37
CA ALA A 292 -4.99 15.17 -4.24
C ALA A 292 -4.43 15.48 -2.85
N GLU A 293 -4.91 16.56 -2.22
CA GLU A 293 -4.53 16.92 -0.84
C GLU A 293 -4.94 15.86 0.18
N LEU A 294 -6.14 15.27 0.01
CA LEU A 294 -6.64 14.27 0.92
C LEU A 294 -5.78 13.00 0.84
N ARG A 295 -5.30 12.64 -0.36
CA ARG A 295 -4.40 11.50 -0.54
C ARG A 295 -3.12 11.64 0.25
N LEU A 296 -2.43 12.77 0.09
CA LEU A 296 -1.17 12.99 0.81
C LEU A 296 -1.38 12.97 2.33
N ASN A 297 -2.50 13.51 2.81
CA ASN A 297 -2.75 13.66 4.23
C ASN A 297 -3.31 12.42 4.94
N SER A 298 -4.11 11.58 4.26
CA SER A 298 -4.83 10.46 4.90
C SER A 298 -4.57 9.09 4.31
N HIS A 299 -4.04 8.99 3.09
CA HIS A 299 -3.75 7.70 2.45
C HIS A 299 -2.29 7.29 2.65
N ILE A 300 -1.38 8.26 2.68
CA ILE A 300 0.02 8.02 3.01
C ILE A 300 0.23 8.29 4.50
N THR A 301 0.65 7.27 5.24
CA THR A 301 0.93 7.40 6.69
C THR A 301 2.25 8.12 6.91
N ARG A 302 2.43 8.71 8.10
CA ARG A 302 3.72 9.31 8.48
C ARG A 302 4.89 8.31 8.44
N PHE A 303 4.61 7.03 8.71
CA PHE A 303 5.59 5.96 8.61
C PHE A 303 5.98 5.64 7.17
N MET A 304 5.00 5.58 6.26
CA MET A 304 5.27 5.44 4.82
C MET A 304 6.16 6.58 4.29
N TRP A 305 5.89 7.82 4.71
CA TRP A 305 6.75 8.98 4.37
C TRP A 305 8.19 8.79 4.85
N ARG A 306 8.37 8.32 6.09
CA ARG A 306 9.69 8.07 6.67
C ARG A 306 10.43 6.95 5.92
N GLU A 307 9.78 5.81 5.67
CA GLU A 307 10.39 4.69 4.96
C GLU A 307 10.72 5.05 3.50
N PHE A 308 9.84 5.81 2.83
CA PHE A 308 10.14 6.36 1.51
C PHE A 308 11.43 7.19 1.52
N ALA A 309 11.53 8.16 2.43
CA ALA A 309 12.71 9.02 2.50
C ALA A 309 14.00 8.25 2.91
N ASN A 310 13.88 7.30 3.84
CA ASN A 310 15.00 6.44 4.24
C ASN A 310 15.49 5.57 3.07
N SER A 311 14.59 5.03 2.26
CA SER A 311 14.95 4.19 1.11
C SER A 311 15.66 4.99 0.01
N LEU A 312 15.40 6.29 -0.12
CA LEU A 312 16.16 7.16 -1.02
C LEU A 312 17.56 7.47 -0.48
N ASN A 313 17.73 7.56 0.84
CA ASN A 313 19.01 7.89 1.47
C ASN A 313 19.93 6.68 1.70
N SER A 314 19.38 5.47 1.67
CA SER A 314 20.13 4.23 1.94
C SER A 314 20.73 3.59 0.68
N ASN A 315 20.37 4.09 -0.51
CA ASN A 315 20.81 3.58 -1.82
C ASN A 315 21.88 4.45 -2.48
#